data_AF-A0A7J3TCP0-F1
#
_entry.id   AF-A0A7J3TCP0-F1
#
_cell.length_a   1.000
_cell.length_b   1.000
_cell.length_c   1.000
_cell.angle_alpha   90.00
_cell.angle_beta   90.00
_cell.angle_gamma   90.00
#
_symmetry.space_group_name_H-M   'P 1'
#
loop_
_entity.id
_entity.type
_entity.pdbx_description
1 polymer ?
#
loop_
_entity_poly.entity_id
_entity_poly.type
_entity_poly.pdbx_seq_one_letter_code
_entity_poly.pdbx_strand_id
1 'polypeptide(L)'
;MDRARMGLMVARRAAEFKRFEDVKVILQGPSEKLLLDENPEVKENLDFLIKNHNIDSACKFIAEKMNIAEPILKRGVELKPGGERLAALVNEDYVPLVF
;
A
#
# COMPACT_ATOMS: atom_id res chain seq x y z
N MET A 1 5.98 9.52 9.11
CA MET A 1 4.62 9.26 8.58
C MET A 1 4.32 10.13 7.36
N ASP A 2 4.78 11.37 7.32
CA ASP A 2 4.45 12.31 6.22
C ASP A 2 4.85 11.83 4.83
N ARG A 3 6.03 11.22 4.67
CA ARG A 3 6.45 10.66 3.38
C ARG A 3 5.53 9.53 2.90
N ALA A 4 5.11 8.65 3.79
CA ALA A 4 4.19 7.57 3.44
C ALA A 4 2.79 8.11 3.07
N ARG A 5 2.30 9.16 3.74
CA ARG A 5 1.05 9.85 3.35
C ARG A 5 1.17 10.52 1.97
N MET A 6 2.30 11.17 1.70
CA MET A 6 2.60 11.71 0.38
C MET A 6 2.65 10.60 -0.68
N GLY A 7 3.26 9.45 -0.38
CA GLY A 7 3.28 8.28 -1.26
C GLY A 7 1.87 7.77 -1.62
N LEU A 8 0.97 7.67 -0.63
CA LEU A 8 -0.43 7.30 -0.87
C LEU A 8 -1.15 8.30 -1.78
N MET A 9 -0.94 9.60 -1.55
CA MET A 9 -1.51 10.65 -2.39
C MET A 9 -0.98 10.56 -3.84
N VAL A 10 0.33 10.38 -4.01
CA VAL A 10 0.96 10.22 -5.33
C VAL A 10 0.40 8.98 -6.03
N ALA A 11 0.31 7.85 -5.34
CA ALA A 11 -0.24 6.62 -5.89
C ALA A 11 -1.71 6.79 -6.32
N ARG A 12 -2.56 7.37 -5.46
CA ARG A 12 -3.97 7.64 -5.82
C ARG A 12 -4.04 8.50 -7.07
N ARG A 13 -3.32 9.64 -7.10
CA ARG A 13 -3.38 10.57 -8.24
C ARG A 13 -2.83 9.95 -9.53
N ALA A 14 -1.82 9.09 -9.41
CA ALA A 14 -1.30 8.35 -10.56
C ALA A 14 -2.34 7.37 -11.12
N ALA A 15 -3.03 6.62 -10.25
CA ALA A 15 -4.08 5.69 -10.66
C ALA A 15 -5.34 6.42 -11.20
N GLU A 16 -5.85 7.41 -10.48
CA GLU A 16 -7.05 8.19 -10.82
C GLU A 16 -6.94 8.87 -12.19
N PHE A 17 -5.78 9.47 -12.46
CA PHE A 17 -5.53 10.19 -13.72
C PHE A 17 -4.77 9.36 -14.75
N LYS A 18 -4.62 8.04 -14.54
CA LYS A 18 -3.95 7.11 -15.47
C LYS A 18 -2.58 7.62 -15.95
N ARG A 19 -1.77 8.12 -15.00
CA ARG A 19 -0.43 8.65 -15.30
C ARG A 19 0.57 7.55 -15.66
N PHE A 20 0.28 6.32 -15.23
CA PHE A 20 1.01 5.12 -15.56
C PHE A 20 0.02 4.05 -16.03
N GLU A 21 0.52 3.05 -16.76
CA GLU A 21 -0.29 1.92 -17.24
C GLU A 21 -0.85 1.09 -16.09
N ASP A 22 -0.05 0.86 -15.05
CA ASP A 22 -0.48 0.24 -13.80
C ASP A 22 0.19 0.91 -12.58
N VAL A 23 -0.50 0.89 -11.45
CA VAL A 23 -0.03 1.43 -10.17
C VAL A 23 -0.29 0.41 -9.08
N LYS A 24 0.81 -0.05 -8.47
CA LYS A 24 0.79 -0.97 -7.33
C LYS A 24 1.46 -0.32 -6.12
N VAL A 25 0.83 -0.49 -4.96
CA VAL A 25 1.31 0.02 -3.68
C VAL A 25 1.61 -1.18 -2.78
N ILE A 26 2.84 -1.22 -2.28
CA ILE A 26 3.24 -2.10 -1.18
C ILE A 26 3.40 -1.23 0.07
N LEU A 27 2.71 -1.57 1.15
CA LEU A 27 2.99 -0.99 2.47
C LEU A 27 3.90 -1.92 3.26
N GLN A 28 5.02 -1.38 3.74
CA GLN A 28 5.98 -2.14 4.51
C GLN A 28 6.52 -1.31 5.68
N GLY A 29 6.66 -1.93 6.84
CA GLY A 29 7.25 -1.31 8.02
C GLY A 29 6.24 -0.44 8.78
N PRO A 30 6.68 0.64 9.47
CA PRO A 30 5.78 1.45 10.29
C PRO A 30 4.60 2.08 9.53
N SER A 31 4.72 2.22 8.20
CA SER A 31 3.67 2.77 7.33
C SER A 31 2.44 1.87 7.23
N GLU A 32 2.53 0.58 7.58
CA GLU A 32 1.36 -0.33 7.58
C GLU A 32 0.25 0.13 8.53
N LYS A 33 0.59 0.90 9.57
CA LYS A 33 -0.43 1.51 10.45
C LYS A 33 -1.37 2.45 9.72
N LEU A 34 -0.94 3.01 8.58
CA LEU A 34 -1.81 3.88 7.77
C LEU A 34 -3.05 3.13 7.29
N LEU A 35 -2.96 1.81 7.08
CA LEU A 35 -4.11 0.97 6.74
C LEU A 35 -5.21 0.97 7.80
N LEU A 36 -4.94 1.50 9.00
CA LEU A 36 -5.91 1.63 10.09
C LEU A 36 -6.02 3.08 10.59
N ASP A 37 -5.49 4.05 9.82
CA ASP A 37 -5.55 5.47 10.18
C ASP A 37 -6.95 6.03 9.86
N GLU A 38 -7.58 6.65 10.86
CA GLU A 38 -8.92 7.25 10.77
C GLU A 38 -8.88 8.72 10.33
N ASN A 39 -7.69 9.28 10.06
CA ASN A 39 -7.59 10.61 9.46
C ASN A 39 -8.34 10.63 8.11
N PRO A 40 -9.31 11.55 7.89
CA PRO A 40 -10.15 11.55 6.70
C PRO A 40 -9.38 11.59 5.38
N GLU A 41 -8.30 12.37 5.31
CA GLU A 41 -7.49 12.49 4.09
C GLU A 41 -6.73 11.19 3.78
N VAL A 42 -6.16 10.56 4.80
CA VAL A 42 -5.46 9.27 4.66
C VAL A 42 -6.45 8.18 4.26
N LYS A 43 -7.59 8.14 4.95
CA LYS A 43 -8.65 7.15 4.72
C LYS A 43 -9.22 7.24 3.31
N GLU A 44 -9.50 8.44 2.81
CA GLU A 44 -10.01 8.65 1.45
C GLU A 44 -9.03 8.10 0.39
N ASN A 45 -7.73 8.38 0.54
CA ASN A 45 -6.72 7.87 -0.36
C ASN A 45 -6.62 6.33 -0.32
N LEU A 46 -6.67 5.74 0.87
CA LEU A 46 -6.62 4.28 1.02
C LEU A 46 -7.87 3.59 0.50
N ASP A 47 -9.06 4.10 0.82
CA ASP A 47 -10.32 3.53 0.35
C ASP A 47 -10.37 3.51 -1.19
N PHE A 48 -9.91 4.59 -1.84
CA PHE A 48 -9.75 4.61 -3.29
C PHE A 48 -8.81 3.50 -3.77
N LEU A 49 -7.60 3.41 -3.21
CA LEU A 49 -6.58 2.46 -3.66
C LEU A 49 -6.98 1.00 -3.41
N ILE A 50 -7.67 0.72 -2.29
CA ILE A 50 -8.17 -0.61 -1.96
C ILE A 50 -9.30 -1.01 -2.91
N LYS A 51 -10.30 -0.12 -3.09
CA LYS A 51 -11.45 -0.37 -3.96
C LYS A 51 -11.06 -0.61 -5.41
N ASN A 52 -10.00 0.05 -5.88
CA ASN A 52 -9.49 -0.09 -7.25
C ASN A 52 -8.35 -1.12 -7.36
N HIS A 53 -8.10 -1.92 -6.32
CA HIS A 53 -7.06 -2.97 -6.31
C HIS A 53 -5.63 -2.46 -6.61
N ASN A 54 -5.34 -1.20 -6.29
CA ASN A 54 -4.01 -0.63 -6.41
C ASN A 54 -3.12 -0.93 -5.19
N ILE A 55 -3.71 -1.22 -4.02
CA ILE A 55 -2.93 -1.81 -2.92
C ILE A 55 -2.65 -3.27 -3.27
N ASP A 56 -1.39 -3.57 -3.58
CA ASP A 56 -0.98 -4.93 -3.92
C ASP A 56 -0.86 -5.80 -2.66
N SER A 57 -0.18 -5.29 -1.63
CA SER A 57 -0.02 -6.01 -0.37
C SER A 57 0.54 -5.14 0.76
N ALA A 58 0.40 -5.64 1.99
CA ALA A 58 1.18 -5.22 3.15
C ALA A 58 2.13 -6.33 3.62
N CYS A 59 3.24 -5.99 4.30
CA CYS A 59 4.23 -6.98 4.70
C CYS A 59 3.70 -7.87 5.84
N LYS A 60 3.52 -9.16 5.56
CA LYS A 60 3.01 -10.16 6.51
C LYS A 60 3.76 -10.13 7.86
N PHE A 61 5.09 -10.16 7.83
CA PHE A 61 5.90 -10.24 9.04
C PHE A 61 5.79 -8.99 9.92
N ILE A 62 5.59 -7.82 9.30
CA ILE A 62 5.42 -6.57 10.03
C ILE A 62 4.02 -6.49 10.62
N ALA A 63 2.99 -6.83 9.84
CA ALA A 63 1.61 -6.87 10.31
C ALA A 63 1.43 -7.81 11.50
N GLU A 64 2.06 -9.00 11.48
CA GLU A 64 2.10 -9.95 12.59
C GLU A 64 2.85 -9.36 13.79
N LYS A 65 4.06 -8.83 13.58
CA LYS A 65 4.86 -8.20 14.65
C LYS A 65 4.13 -7.05 15.35
N MET A 66 3.29 -6.34 14.61
CA MET A 66 2.52 -5.18 15.10
C MET A 66 1.11 -5.55 15.59
N ASN A 67 0.73 -6.83 15.54
CA ASN A 67 -0.61 -7.32 15.89
C ASN A 67 -1.75 -6.60 15.13
N ILE A 68 -1.53 -6.29 13.85
CA ILE A 68 -2.50 -5.61 12.97
C ILE A 68 -2.91 -6.44 11.76
N ALA A 69 -2.46 -7.69 11.66
CA ALA A 69 -2.74 -8.58 10.53
C ALA A 69 -4.26 -8.77 10.29
N GLU A 70 -5.02 -9.13 11.32
CA GLU A 70 -6.46 -9.38 11.18
C GLU A 70 -7.25 -8.11 10.76
N PRO A 71 -7.05 -6.93 11.39
CA PRO A 71 -7.65 -5.69 10.91
C PRO A 71 -7.32 -5.35 9.45
N ILE A 72 -6.08 -5.57 9.00
CA ILE A 72 -5.68 -5.32 7.60
C ILE A 72 -6.44 -6.25 6.64
N LEU A 73 -6.52 -7.55 6.98
CA LEU A 73 -7.25 -8.53 6.17
C LEU A 73 -8.75 -8.18 6.07
N LYS A 74 -9.36 -7.70 7.15
CA LYS A 74 -10.77 -7.24 7.16
C LYS A 74 -11.01 -6.04 6.23
N ARG A 75 -9.98 -5.25 5.91
CA ARG A 75 -10.05 -4.18 4.91
C ARG A 75 -9.87 -4.67 3.47
N GLY A 76 -9.67 -5.97 3.24
CA GLY A 76 -9.50 -6.55 1.91
C GLY A 76 -8.09 -6.40 1.34
N VAL A 77 -7.09 -6.17 2.19
CA VAL A 77 -5.68 -6.04 1.78
C VAL A 77 -4.95 -7.36 2.04
N GLU A 78 -4.23 -7.84 1.03
CA GLU A 78 -3.45 -9.07 1.13
C GLU A 78 -2.16 -8.87 1.95
N LEU A 79 -1.77 -9.91 2.69
CA LEU A 79 -0.51 -9.94 3.44
C LEU A 79 0.50 -10.85 2.73
N LYS A 80 1.61 -10.27 2.27
CA LYS A 80 2.70 -10.99 1.57
C LYS A 80 4.04 -10.63 2.17
N PRO A 81 5.06 -11.50 2.12
CA PRO A 81 6.44 -11.11 2.42
C PRO A 81 6.88 -9.94 1.51
N GLY A 82 7.22 -8.80 2.11
CA GLY A 82 7.39 -7.54 1.38
C GLY A 82 8.59 -7.55 0.41
N GLY A 83 9.70 -8.18 0.79
CA GLY A 83 10.91 -8.25 -0.04
C GLY A 83 10.68 -9.09 -1.30
N GLU A 84 10.08 -10.25 -1.13
CA GLU A 84 9.72 -11.18 -2.20
C GLU A 84 8.69 -10.53 -3.13
N ARG A 85 7.71 -9.81 -2.58
CA ARG A 85 6.71 -9.16 -3.42
C ARG A 85 7.28 -7.98 -4.21
N LEU A 86 8.14 -7.16 -3.61
CA LEU A 86 8.86 -6.10 -4.32
C LEU A 86 9.73 -6.69 -5.44
N ALA A 87 10.52 -7.73 -5.16
CA ALA A 87 11.37 -8.36 -6.15
C ALA A 87 10.56 -8.95 -7.32
N ALA A 88 9.42 -9.59 -7.03
CA ALA A 88 8.53 -10.08 -8.07
C ALA A 88 8.03 -8.95 -8.99
N LEU A 89 7.59 -7.82 -8.44
CA LEU A 89 7.15 -6.67 -9.25
C LEU A 89 8.28 -6.06 -10.08
N VAL A 90 9.47 -5.92 -9.51
CA VAL A 90 10.62 -5.39 -10.26
C VAL A 90 11.00 -6.33 -11.41
N ASN A 91 10.91 -7.64 -11.21
CA ASN A 91 11.13 -8.64 -12.27
C ASN A 91 9.99 -8.69 -13.32
N GLU A 92 8.84 -8.07 -13.03
CA GLU A 92 7.73 -7.82 -13.95
C GLU A 92 7.83 -6.41 -14.58
N ASP A 93 9.03 -5.81 -14.59
CA ASP A 93 9.34 -4.50 -15.18
C ASP A 93 8.70 -3.28 -14.48
N TYR A 94 8.18 -3.43 -13.25
CA TYR A 94 7.73 -2.27 -12.47
C TYR A 94 8.92 -1.43 -11.98
N VAL A 95 8.76 -0.11 -12.04
CA VAL A 95 9.73 0.86 -11.48
C VAL A 95 9.30 1.26 -10.07
N PRO A 96 10.10 0.98 -9.03
CA PRO A 96 9.73 1.32 -7.66
C PRO A 96 9.93 2.81 -7.37
N LEU A 97 8.92 3.45 -6.79
CA LEU A 97 9.01 4.78 -6.19
C LEU A 97 8.96 4.64 -4.66
N VAL A 98 10.02 5.04 -3.97
CA VAL A 98 10.17 4.85 -2.52
C VAL A 98 10.01 6.19 -1.80
N PHE A 99 9.25 6.19 -0.71
CA PHE A 99 8.91 7.37 0.09
C PHE A 99 9.28 7.19 1.56
#